data_AF-A0A251XAE0-F1
#
_entry.id   AF-A0A251XAE0-F1
#
_cell.length_a   1.000
_cell.length_b   1.000
_cell.length_c   1.000
_cell.angle_alpha   90.00
_cell.angle_beta   90.00
_cell.angle_gamma   90.00
#
_symmetry.space_group_name_H-M   'P 1'
#
loop_
_entity.id
_entity.type
_entity.pdbx_description
1 polymer ?
#
loop_
_entity_poly.entity_id
_entity_poly.type
_entity_poly.pdbx_seq_one_letter_code
_entity_poly.pdbx_strand_id
1 'polypeptide(L)'
;MKSLSSFFWLVFILLGLIVLLFLLTTKKMPDKPLKTDNPITSSENNTIITPPISSKPILDSFATPDTHDLSTFNQIDLASSLPNLSQLENRQHYYENLLTQSPAVLWQQWQTLQHTQNPNAIRARQLIAIALPLRLRDEFDAAVYHALAAHLTLPETTPYGYVSQIAQLLGQTATEPALIALVQQALILLPNSEPRIPILQAISYSTRLRWNNQFHTELSPPLEQAWQQLQTSQDIALVNTISEGLVSIGAENGLKQLFNSLEPVNFSSLETLQKNNQIVPLSAFQAFKNLNNPDAITLLTETLYHAPPNSLTQQATVHGLMALAINDNDHAVQQLRKWEQYAPESMREQLIHWLNEINP
;
A
#
# COMPACT_ATOMS: atom_id res chain seq x y z
N MET A 1 -14.74 -27.37 -32.23
CA MET A 1 -13.44 -27.20 -31.52
C MET A 1 -12.53 -26.11 -32.09
N LYS A 2 -12.93 -25.31 -33.11
CA LYS A 2 -12.09 -24.20 -33.65
C LYS A 2 -12.29 -22.82 -32.98
N SER A 3 -13.29 -22.63 -32.11
CA SER A 3 -13.56 -21.31 -31.50
C SER A 3 -12.80 -21.03 -30.21
N LEU A 4 -12.32 -22.06 -29.50
CA LEU A 4 -11.60 -21.86 -28.23
C LEU A 4 -10.20 -21.28 -28.45
N SER A 5 -9.54 -21.66 -29.55
CA SER A 5 -8.20 -21.17 -29.91
C SER A 5 -8.17 -19.68 -30.23
N SER A 6 -9.21 -19.14 -30.85
CA SER A 6 -9.27 -17.73 -31.23
C SER A 6 -9.48 -16.80 -30.02
N PHE A 7 -10.15 -17.30 -28.97
CA PHE A 7 -10.37 -16.54 -27.74
C PHE A 7 -9.07 -16.35 -26.95
N PHE A 8 -8.25 -17.39 -26.81
CA PHE A 8 -6.94 -17.29 -26.15
C PHE A 8 -5.98 -16.34 -26.88
N TRP A 9 -6.03 -16.32 -28.21
CA TRP A 9 -5.19 -15.42 -29.01
C TRP A 9 -5.55 -13.94 -28.81
N LEU A 10 -6.85 -13.63 -28.71
CA LEU A 10 -7.33 -12.27 -28.42
C LEU A 10 -6.95 -11.79 -27.02
N VAL A 11 -7.01 -12.66 -26.00
CA VAL A 11 -6.59 -12.32 -24.63
C VAL A 11 -5.09 -12.03 -24.57
N PHE A 12 -4.27 -12.79 -25.29
CA PHE A 12 -2.82 -12.56 -25.34
C PHE A 12 -2.46 -11.24 -26.04
N ILE A 13 -3.13 -10.89 -27.14
CA ILE A 13 -2.94 -9.59 -27.80
C ILE A 13 -3.32 -8.46 -26.85
N LEU A 14 -4.44 -8.58 -26.14
CA LEU A 14 -4.93 -7.55 -25.23
C LEU A 14 -3.96 -7.35 -24.04
N LEU A 15 -3.42 -8.43 -23.47
CA LEU A 15 -2.40 -8.35 -22.42
C LEU A 15 -1.11 -7.70 -22.92
N GLY A 16 -0.65 -8.06 -24.14
CA GLY A 16 0.52 -7.44 -24.75
C GLY A 16 0.35 -5.94 -24.99
N LEU A 17 -0.85 -5.50 -25.37
CA LEU A 17 -1.19 -4.09 -25.56
C LEU A 17 -1.25 -3.30 -24.25
N ILE A 18 -1.75 -3.91 -23.17
CA ILE A 18 -1.77 -3.32 -21.83
C ILE A 18 -0.34 -3.14 -21.29
N VAL A 19 0.52 -4.15 -21.45
CA VAL A 19 1.94 -4.06 -21.05
C VAL A 19 2.68 -3.02 -21.88
N LEU A 20 2.43 -2.94 -23.19
CA LEU A 20 3.04 -1.94 -24.06
C LEU A 20 2.59 -0.51 -23.69
N LEU A 21 1.31 -0.31 -23.37
CA LEU A 21 0.80 0.98 -22.88
C LEU A 21 1.42 1.38 -21.54
N PHE A 22 1.61 0.42 -20.63
CA PHE A 22 2.27 0.65 -19.35
C PHE A 22 3.75 0.99 -19.49
N LEU A 23 4.45 0.42 -20.48
CA LEU A 23 5.84 0.74 -20.78
C LEU A 23 6.00 2.08 -21.53
N LEU A 24 4.97 2.55 -22.24
CA LEU A 24 4.99 3.83 -22.93
C LEU A 24 4.70 5.02 -21.99
N THR A 25 3.98 4.81 -20.89
CA THR A 25 3.68 5.87 -19.91
C THR A 25 4.79 6.11 -18.89
N THR A 26 5.78 5.23 -18.77
CA THR A 26 6.91 5.38 -17.83
C THR A 26 8.12 6.13 -18.43
N LYS A 27 8.01 6.67 -19.65
CA LYS A 27 9.10 7.40 -20.30
C LYS A 27 9.14 8.87 -19.84
N LYS A 28 10.01 9.15 -18.85
CA LYS A 28 10.68 10.42 -18.51
C LYS A 28 9.86 11.71 -18.73
N MET A 29 9.32 12.27 -17.65
CA MET A 29 9.08 13.72 -17.58
C MET A 29 10.42 14.46 -17.41
N PRO A 30 10.63 15.62 -18.04
CA PRO A 30 11.85 16.40 -17.90
C PRO A 30 11.88 17.18 -16.58
N ASP A 31 12.93 16.94 -15.78
CA ASP A 31 13.31 17.77 -14.65
C ASP A 31 13.85 19.12 -15.13
N LYS A 32 13.16 20.21 -14.77
CA LYS A 32 13.75 21.51 -14.43
C LYS A 32 12.67 22.48 -13.94
N PRO A 33 12.68 22.91 -12.67
CA PRO A 33 12.00 24.13 -12.27
C PRO A 33 12.79 25.36 -12.77
N LEU A 34 12.04 26.39 -13.15
CA LEU A 34 12.54 27.74 -13.48
C LEU A 34 13.28 28.34 -12.28
N LYS A 35 14.51 28.81 -12.52
CA LYS A 35 15.25 29.67 -11.59
C LYS A 35 14.46 30.94 -11.29
N THR A 36 14.24 31.21 -10.02
CA THR A 36 14.00 32.55 -9.50
C THR A 36 15.19 32.95 -8.64
N ASP A 37 15.98 33.87 -9.16
CA ASP A 37 17.04 34.55 -8.42
C ASP A 37 16.39 35.54 -7.43
N ASN A 38 16.70 35.41 -6.14
CA ASN A 38 17.13 36.54 -5.29
C ASN A 38 17.57 36.08 -3.90
N PRO A 39 18.53 36.79 -3.28
CA PRO A 39 19.26 36.31 -2.11
C PRO A 39 18.59 36.74 -0.81
N ILE A 40 18.51 35.83 0.18
CA ILE A 40 18.27 36.22 1.57
C ILE A 40 19.31 35.55 2.46
N THR A 41 19.96 36.43 3.21
CA THR A 41 21.05 36.27 4.16
C THR A 41 20.74 35.31 5.30
N SER A 42 21.78 34.57 5.67
CA SER A 42 21.96 33.79 6.89
C SER A 42 21.73 34.60 8.17
N SER A 43 21.02 34.00 9.13
CA SER A 43 21.25 34.22 10.56
C SER A 43 20.96 32.92 11.31
N GLU A 44 21.99 32.44 12.00
CA GLU A 44 21.95 31.36 12.99
C GLU A 44 20.97 31.70 14.12
N ASN A 45 20.21 30.71 14.58
CA ASN A 45 20.11 30.41 16.02
C ASN A 45 19.45 29.05 16.26
N ASN A 46 20.25 28.17 16.89
CA ASN A 46 19.86 26.88 17.43
C ASN A 46 18.84 27.05 18.56
N THR A 47 17.74 26.31 18.50
CA THR A 47 17.06 25.81 19.71
C THR A 47 16.39 24.50 19.38
N ILE A 48 16.97 23.40 19.89
CA ILE A 48 16.38 22.06 19.87
C ILE A 48 15.21 22.08 20.87
N ILE A 49 13.99 21.95 20.37
CA ILE A 49 12.81 21.65 21.17
C ILE A 49 12.32 20.27 20.74
N THR A 50 12.59 19.28 21.58
CA THR A 50 11.97 17.96 21.52
C THR A 50 10.49 18.07 21.93
N PRO A 51 9.53 17.62 21.09
CA PRO A 51 8.16 17.46 21.56
C PRO A 51 8.04 16.22 22.46
N PRO A 52 7.17 16.24 23.48
CA PRO A 52 7.00 15.13 24.40
C PRO A 52 6.31 13.95 23.72
N ILE A 53 6.93 12.78 23.84
CA ILE A 53 6.36 11.48 23.51
C ILE A 53 5.18 11.23 24.46
N SER A 54 3.96 11.43 23.96
CA SER A 54 2.74 11.00 24.64
C SER A 54 2.46 9.55 24.27
N SER A 55 3.02 8.62 25.04
CA SER A 55 2.66 7.21 25.01
C SER A 55 1.29 7.00 25.65
N LYS A 56 0.23 6.95 24.85
CA LYS A 56 -1.05 6.39 25.27
C LYS A 56 -1.62 5.54 24.12
N PRO A 57 -1.96 4.26 24.33
CA PRO A 57 -2.53 3.43 23.28
C PRO A 57 -3.93 3.96 22.91
N ILE A 58 -4.15 4.27 21.63
CA ILE A 58 -5.47 4.62 21.07
C ILE A 58 -6.25 3.32 20.76
N LEU A 59 -6.24 2.36 21.69
CA LEU A 59 -6.91 1.07 21.52
C LEU A 59 -8.28 1.00 22.22
N ASP A 60 -8.60 1.95 23.12
CA ASP A 60 -9.78 1.84 24.01
C ASP A 60 -10.89 2.88 23.74
N SER A 61 -10.93 3.50 22.56
CA SER A 61 -11.97 4.50 22.22
C SER A 61 -12.73 4.15 20.94
N PHE A 62 -13.21 2.91 20.84
CA PHE A 62 -14.36 2.55 19.99
C PHE A 62 -15.62 2.40 20.86
N ALA A 63 -15.82 3.30 21.82
CA ALA A 63 -17.08 3.42 22.52
C ALA A 63 -18.16 3.91 21.54
N THR A 64 -19.32 3.27 21.62
CA THR A 64 -20.53 3.51 20.82
C THR A 64 -20.86 5.00 20.65
N PRO A 65 -21.25 5.46 19.45
CA PRO A 65 -21.43 6.88 19.19
C PRO A 65 -22.72 7.42 19.82
N ASP A 66 -22.59 8.57 20.48
CA ASP A 66 -23.66 9.56 20.47
C ASP A 66 -23.95 9.92 19.00
N THR A 67 -25.17 9.63 18.58
CA THR A 67 -25.70 9.96 17.26
C THR A 67 -25.82 11.48 17.14
N HIS A 68 -24.73 12.16 16.78
CA HIS A 68 -24.81 13.52 16.30
C HIS A 68 -25.43 13.53 14.90
N ASP A 69 -26.62 14.11 14.87
CA ASP A 69 -27.47 14.35 13.71
C ASP A 69 -26.73 15.21 12.65
N LEU A 70 -26.27 14.58 11.57
CA LEU A 70 -25.64 15.22 10.41
C LEU A 70 -26.68 15.85 9.45
N SER A 71 -27.96 15.99 9.84
CA SER A 71 -29.04 16.34 8.93
C SER A 71 -29.23 17.83 8.62
N THR A 72 -28.40 18.75 9.13
CA THR A 72 -28.60 20.20 8.92
C THR A 72 -27.51 20.85 8.06
N PHE A 73 -27.32 20.35 6.83
CA PHE A 73 -26.87 21.19 5.72
C PHE A 73 -27.92 21.11 4.63
N ASN A 74 -28.44 22.27 4.22
CA ASN A 74 -29.40 22.39 3.12
C ASN A 74 -28.88 21.57 1.91
N GLN A 75 -29.67 20.59 1.47
CA GLN A 75 -29.52 19.91 0.18
C GLN A 75 -29.79 20.92 -0.95
N ILE A 76 -28.99 21.98 -1.04
CA ILE A 76 -28.84 22.75 -2.25
C ILE A 76 -28.43 21.72 -3.31
N ASP A 77 -29.14 21.70 -4.44
CA ASP A 77 -28.87 20.79 -5.55
C ASP A 77 -27.43 21.01 -6.04
N LEU A 78 -26.49 20.32 -5.39
CA LEU A 78 -25.06 20.49 -5.58
C LEU A 78 -24.72 20.29 -7.06
N ALA A 79 -25.39 19.33 -7.71
CA ALA A 79 -25.25 19.03 -9.13
C ALA A 79 -25.59 20.22 -10.03
N SER A 80 -26.60 21.02 -9.66
CA SER A 80 -26.99 22.23 -10.39
C SER A 80 -26.06 23.42 -10.15
N SER A 81 -25.24 23.38 -9.10
CA SER A 81 -24.24 24.42 -8.77
C SER A 81 -22.81 24.13 -9.24
N LEU A 82 -22.58 22.96 -9.86
CA LEU A 82 -21.24 22.57 -10.34
C LEU A 82 -20.76 23.46 -11.50
N PRO A 83 -19.48 23.89 -11.51
CA PRO A 83 -18.90 24.56 -12.67
C PRO A 83 -18.85 23.64 -13.90
N ASN A 84 -18.60 24.21 -15.08
CA ASN A 84 -18.44 23.42 -16.30
C ASN A 84 -17.09 22.67 -16.31
N LEU A 85 -17.10 21.43 -15.81
CA LEU A 85 -15.91 20.58 -15.68
C LEU A 85 -15.47 19.89 -16.99
N SER A 86 -15.99 20.30 -18.15
CA SER A 86 -15.49 19.81 -19.45
C SER A 86 -14.13 20.40 -19.83
N GLN A 87 -13.82 21.60 -19.34
CA GLN A 87 -12.56 22.29 -19.59
C GLN A 87 -11.51 21.90 -18.54
N LEU A 88 -10.23 21.80 -18.95
CA LEU A 88 -9.13 21.45 -18.04
C LEU A 88 -8.95 22.48 -16.93
N GLU A 89 -8.98 23.77 -17.27
CA GLU A 89 -8.79 24.88 -16.33
C GLU A 89 -9.84 24.88 -15.22
N ASN A 90 -11.12 24.70 -15.58
CA ASN A 90 -12.20 24.59 -14.59
C ASN A 90 -12.04 23.37 -13.67
N ARG A 91 -11.52 22.24 -14.19
CA ARG A 91 -11.24 21.05 -13.37
C ARG A 91 -10.11 21.32 -12.38
N GLN A 92 -9.06 21.99 -12.82
CA GLN A 92 -7.94 22.37 -11.97
C GLN A 92 -8.40 23.31 -10.86
N HIS A 93 -9.08 24.41 -11.20
CA HIS A 93 -9.56 25.37 -10.21
C HIS A 93 -10.55 24.73 -9.22
N TYR A 94 -11.47 23.89 -9.72
CA TYR A 94 -12.38 23.14 -8.85
C TYR A 94 -11.61 22.23 -7.89
N TYR A 95 -10.63 21.48 -8.39
CA TYR A 95 -9.80 20.60 -7.57
C TYR A 95 -8.99 21.37 -6.52
N GLU A 96 -8.38 22.50 -6.87
CA GLU A 96 -7.68 23.37 -5.92
C GLU A 96 -8.61 23.85 -4.80
N ASN A 97 -9.86 24.20 -5.12
CA ASN A 97 -10.88 24.55 -4.13
C ASN A 97 -11.37 23.34 -3.29
N LEU A 98 -11.31 22.11 -3.81
CA LEU A 98 -11.58 20.92 -2.99
C LEU A 98 -10.50 20.72 -1.93
N LEU A 99 -9.24 21.02 -2.27
CA LEU A 99 -8.11 20.88 -1.34
C LEU A 99 -8.14 21.86 -0.16
N THR A 100 -8.99 22.90 -0.21
CA THR A 100 -9.19 23.83 0.92
C THR A 100 -10.37 23.44 1.80
N GLN A 101 -11.11 22.40 1.47
CA GLN A 101 -12.29 21.95 2.22
C GLN A 101 -11.93 20.89 3.26
N SER A 102 -12.74 20.79 4.31
CA SER A 102 -12.58 19.75 5.33
C SER A 102 -13.01 18.38 4.80
N PRO A 103 -12.47 17.27 5.35
CA PRO A 103 -12.86 15.92 4.96
C PRO A 103 -14.37 15.66 5.04
N ALA A 104 -15.04 16.12 6.10
CA ALA A 104 -16.50 15.98 6.25
C ALA A 104 -17.29 16.58 5.09
N VAL A 105 -16.92 17.79 4.65
CA VAL A 105 -17.60 18.47 3.52
C VAL A 105 -17.38 17.69 2.23
N LEU A 106 -16.14 17.27 1.96
CA LEU A 106 -15.82 16.48 0.77
C LEU A 106 -16.56 15.14 0.75
N TRP A 107 -16.62 14.46 1.89
CA TRP A 107 -17.34 13.20 2.04
C TRP A 107 -18.83 13.38 1.74
N GLN A 108 -19.48 14.38 2.33
CA GLN A 108 -20.89 14.68 2.09
C GLN A 108 -21.17 15.01 0.61
N GLN A 109 -20.32 15.83 -0.02
CA GLN A 109 -20.44 16.14 -1.44
C GLN A 109 -20.29 14.90 -2.31
N TRP A 110 -19.34 14.02 -1.99
CA TRP A 110 -19.13 12.77 -2.70
C TRP A 110 -20.38 11.88 -2.63
N GLN A 111 -20.96 11.71 -1.43
CA GLN A 111 -22.18 10.94 -1.22
C GLN A 111 -23.36 11.52 -2.01
N THR A 112 -23.53 12.85 -1.98
CA THR A 112 -24.62 13.55 -2.69
C THR A 112 -24.57 13.30 -4.19
N LEU A 113 -23.38 13.20 -4.77
CA LEU A 113 -23.18 12.99 -6.21
C LEU A 113 -23.23 11.52 -6.66
N GLN A 114 -23.49 10.56 -5.77
CA GLN A 114 -23.43 9.15 -6.14
C GLN A 114 -24.52 8.74 -7.14
N HIS A 115 -25.70 9.31 -7.02
CA HIS A 115 -26.85 8.96 -7.85
C HIS A 115 -27.01 9.85 -9.08
N THR A 116 -26.18 10.88 -9.23
CA THR A 116 -26.25 11.83 -10.34
C THR A 116 -25.46 11.32 -11.56
N GLN A 117 -26.14 11.17 -12.69
CA GLN A 117 -25.56 10.62 -13.93
C GLN A 117 -25.05 11.69 -14.92
N ASN A 118 -25.15 12.98 -14.58
CA ASN A 118 -24.63 14.05 -15.44
C ASN A 118 -23.09 13.95 -15.54
N PRO A 119 -22.49 14.09 -16.74
CA PRO A 119 -21.03 14.05 -16.92
C PRO A 119 -20.22 14.97 -16.00
N ASN A 120 -20.74 16.16 -15.64
CA ASN A 120 -20.06 17.05 -14.70
C ASN A 120 -20.11 16.51 -13.27
N ALA A 121 -21.23 15.91 -12.84
CA ALA A 121 -21.31 15.28 -11.52
C ALA A 121 -20.37 14.07 -11.41
N ILE A 122 -20.26 13.26 -12.47
CA ILE A 122 -19.30 12.14 -12.52
C ILE A 122 -17.86 12.64 -12.39
N ARG A 123 -17.48 13.70 -13.12
CA ARG A 123 -16.15 14.31 -13.01
C ARG A 123 -15.91 14.93 -11.63
N ALA A 124 -16.90 15.62 -11.07
CA ALA A 124 -16.81 16.18 -9.73
C ALA A 124 -16.59 15.08 -8.68
N ARG A 125 -17.34 13.98 -8.75
CA ARG A 125 -17.17 12.81 -7.86
C ARG A 125 -15.77 12.20 -8.00
N GLN A 126 -15.22 12.11 -9.21
CA GLN A 126 -13.85 11.64 -9.43
C GLN A 126 -12.81 12.59 -8.81
N LEU A 127 -12.98 13.90 -8.97
CA LEU A 127 -12.06 14.90 -8.37
C LEU A 127 -12.15 14.89 -6.85
N ILE A 128 -13.35 14.76 -6.27
CA ILE A 128 -13.54 14.60 -4.83
C ILE A 128 -12.89 13.29 -4.35
N ALA A 129 -13.01 12.20 -5.12
CA ALA A 129 -12.37 10.93 -4.77
C ALA A 129 -10.83 10.99 -4.79
N ILE A 130 -10.24 11.98 -5.47
CA ILE A 130 -8.80 12.26 -5.43
C ILE A 130 -8.47 13.19 -4.25
N ALA A 131 -9.28 14.22 -4.00
CA ALA A 131 -9.03 15.22 -2.95
C ALA A 131 -9.27 14.67 -1.54
N LEU A 132 -10.34 13.90 -1.33
CA LEU A 132 -10.74 13.40 -0.01
C LEU A 132 -9.63 12.56 0.66
N PRO A 133 -8.99 11.59 -0.03
CA PRO A 133 -7.87 10.85 0.55
C PRO A 133 -6.71 11.75 1.00
N LEU A 134 -6.38 12.79 0.23
CA LEU A 134 -5.33 13.74 0.60
C LEU A 134 -5.72 14.53 1.85
N ARG A 135 -6.95 15.05 1.89
CA ARG A 135 -7.44 15.81 3.05
C ARG A 135 -7.51 14.96 4.31
N LEU A 136 -7.91 13.69 4.21
CA LEU A 136 -7.94 12.76 5.35
C LEU A 136 -6.55 12.37 5.88
N ARG A 137 -5.49 12.52 5.08
CA ARG A 137 -4.10 12.41 5.55
C ARG A 137 -3.67 13.66 6.31
N ASP A 138 -4.01 14.83 5.76
CA ASP A 138 -3.63 16.12 6.34
C ASP A 138 -4.41 16.44 7.63
N GLU A 139 -5.67 16.02 7.68
CA GLU A 139 -6.63 16.36 8.72
C GLU A 139 -7.42 15.11 9.10
N PHE A 140 -7.08 14.53 10.25
CA PHE A 140 -7.79 13.36 10.76
C PHE A 140 -9.24 13.71 11.12
N ASP A 141 -10.19 12.98 10.53
CA ASP A 141 -11.62 13.10 10.80
C ASP A 141 -12.21 11.72 11.13
N ALA A 142 -12.39 11.47 12.44
CA ALA A 142 -12.87 10.19 12.94
C ALA A 142 -14.27 9.82 12.39
N ALA A 143 -15.15 10.82 12.21
CA ALA A 143 -16.51 10.57 11.75
C ALA A 143 -16.51 10.11 10.29
N VAL A 144 -15.65 10.70 9.45
CA VAL A 144 -15.51 10.27 8.06
C VAL A 144 -14.89 8.88 7.96
N TYR A 145 -13.84 8.58 8.73
CA TYR A 145 -13.27 7.22 8.76
C TYR A 145 -14.29 6.17 9.21
N HIS A 146 -15.07 6.47 10.26
CA HIS A 146 -16.12 5.59 10.72
C HIS A 146 -17.21 5.36 9.66
N ALA A 147 -17.65 6.43 8.98
CA ALA A 147 -18.62 6.33 7.90
C ALA A 147 -18.11 5.48 6.72
N LEU A 148 -16.86 5.70 6.29
CA LEU A 148 -16.22 4.90 5.24
C LEU A 148 -16.10 3.43 5.65
N ALA A 149 -15.67 3.14 6.88
CA ALA A 149 -15.57 1.78 7.40
C ALA A 149 -16.95 1.09 7.45
N ALA A 150 -17.99 1.80 7.91
CA ALA A 150 -19.35 1.27 7.92
C ALA A 150 -19.83 0.89 6.52
N HIS A 151 -19.46 1.65 5.48
CA HIS A 151 -19.79 1.32 4.10
C HIS A 151 -19.10 0.05 3.56
N LEU A 152 -17.97 -0.37 4.14
CA LEU A 152 -17.35 -1.66 3.82
C LEU A 152 -18.11 -2.86 4.42
N THR A 153 -18.86 -2.63 5.49
CA THR A 153 -19.62 -3.66 6.24
C THR A 153 -21.04 -3.88 5.71
N LEU A 154 -21.44 -3.15 4.66
CA LEU A 154 -22.80 -3.25 4.11
C LEU A 154 -23.08 -4.67 3.57
N PRO A 155 -24.36 -5.08 3.50
CA PRO A 155 -24.75 -6.42 3.06
C PRO A 155 -24.16 -6.78 1.69
N GLU A 156 -24.02 -8.09 1.41
CA GLU A 156 -23.51 -8.61 0.13
C GLU A 156 -24.30 -8.12 -1.10
N THR A 157 -25.52 -7.62 -0.92
CA THR A 157 -26.34 -7.00 -1.97
C THR A 157 -25.86 -5.60 -2.38
N THR A 158 -24.91 -5.03 -1.65
CA THR A 158 -24.30 -3.74 -1.99
C THR A 158 -23.55 -3.86 -3.31
N PRO A 159 -23.78 -2.94 -4.27
CA PRO A 159 -23.09 -3.02 -5.56
C PRO A 159 -21.57 -3.06 -5.39
N TYR A 160 -20.92 -4.06 -6.00
CA TYR A 160 -19.47 -4.23 -5.98
C TYR A 160 -18.72 -2.93 -6.30
N GLY A 161 -19.20 -2.17 -7.30
CA GLY A 161 -18.59 -0.91 -7.71
C GLY A 161 -18.60 0.17 -6.61
N TYR A 162 -19.55 0.13 -5.68
CA TYR A 162 -19.58 1.04 -4.54
C TYR A 162 -18.55 0.64 -3.48
N VAL A 163 -18.50 -0.64 -3.09
CA VAL A 163 -17.49 -1.13 -2.14
C VAL A 163 -16.09 -0.91 -2.69
N SER A 164 -15.89 -1.14 -3.99
CA SER A 164 -14.61 -0.89 -4.66
C SER A 164 -14.17 0.57 -4.56
N GLN A 165 -15.09 1.53 -4.73
CA GLN A 165 -14.77 2.95 -4.57
C GLN A 165 -14.43 3.31 -3.12
N ILE A 166 -15.17 2.78 -2.14
CA ILE A 166 -14.89 3.02 -0.72
C ILE A 166 -13.54 2.42 -0.32
N ALA A 167 -13.26 1.18 -0.72
CA ALA A 167 -11.97 0.53 -0.50
C ALA A 167 -10.84 1.33 -1.15
N GLN A 168 -11.05 1.83 -2.38
CA GLN A 168 -10.07 2.68 -3.05
C GLN A 168 -9.83 3.99 -2.30
N LEU A 169 -10.86 4.68 -1.81
CA LEU A 169 -10.70 5.90 -1.01
C LEU A 169 -9.84 5.64 0.22
N LEU A 170 -10.17 4.60 0.99
CA LEU A 170 -9.42 4.21 2.18
C LEU A 170 -7.98 3.79 1.83
N GLY A 171 -7.80 2.95 0.81
CA GLY A 171 -6.48 2.53 0.35
C GLY A 171 -5.63 3.71 -0.11
N GLN A 172 -6.25 4.69 -0.75
CA GLN A 172 -5.60 5.93 -1.14
C GLN A 172 -5.30 6.82 0.05
N THR A 173 -6.06 6.85 1.13
CA THR A 173 -5.64 7.64 2.31
C THR A 173 -4.33 7.13 2.86
N ALA A 174 -4.13 5.80 2.86
CA ALA A 174 -2.94 5.15 3.40
C ALA A 174 -2.58 5.64 4.81
N THR A 175 -3.58 5.83 5.67
CA THR A 175 -3.37 6.15 7.09
C THR A 175 -3.63 4.92 7.94
N GLU A 176 -3.13 4.91 9.18
CA GLU A 176 -3.37 3.81 10.13
C GLU A 176 -4.89 3.52 10.30
N PRO A 177 -5.77 4.52 10.55
CA PRO A 177 -7.21 4.27 10.67
C PRO A 177 -7.85 3.62 9.45
N ALA A 178 -7.44 4.02 8.23
CA ALA A 178 -7.95 3.42 7.01
C ALA A 178 -7.47 1.99 6.81
N LEU A 179 -6.20 1.73 7.10
CA LEU A 179 -5.64 0.40 6.99
C LEU A 179 -6.28 -0.54 8.01
N ILE A 180 -6.53 -0.08 9.24
CA ILE A 180 -7.31 -0.83 10.25
C ILE A 180 -8.67 -1.23 9.68
N ALA A 181 -9.43 -0.28 9.13
CA ALA A 181 -10.76 -0.56 8.58
C ALA A 181 -10.71 -1.60 7.45
N LEU A 182 -9.75 -1.47 6.52
CA LEU A 182 -9.57 -2.42 5.42
C LEU A 182 -9.18 -3.81 5.91
N VAL A 183 -8.21 -3.90 6.82
CA VAL A 183 -7.69 -5.17 7.35
C VAL A 183 -8.76 -5.90 8.17
N GLN A 184 -9.46 -5.19 9.04
CA GLN A 184 -10.57 -5.75 9.82
C GLN A 184 -11.65 -6.33 8.90
N GLN A 185 -12.04 -5.59 7.86
CA GLN A 185 -13.03 -6.10 6.92
C GLN A 185 -12.51 -7.32 6.12
N ALA A 186 -11.25 -7.31 5.70
CA ALA A 186 -10.65 -8.44 4.99
C ALA A 186 -10.58 -9.73 5.83
N LEU A 187 -10.43 -9.60 7.16
CA LEU A 187 -10.43 -10.71 8.12
C LEU A 187 -11.83 -11.31 8.33
N ILE A 188 -12.89 -10.48 8.28
CA ILE A 188 -14.27 -10.90 8.52
C ILE A 188 -14.90 -11.53 7.25
N LEU A 189 -14.59 -10.97 6.08
CA LEU A 189 -15.16 -11.44 4.82
C LEU A 189 -14.72 -12.85 4.44
N LEU A 190 -15.65 -13.63 3.89
CA LEU A 190 -15.35 -14.98 3.38
C LEU A 190 -14.28 -14.92 2.28
N PRO A 191 -13.39 -15.93 2.18
CA PRO A 191 -12.28 -15.89 1.23
C PRO A 191 -12.66 -15.65 -0.24
N ASN A 192 -13.81 -16.20 -0.65
CA ASN A 192 -14.31 -16.13 -2.03
C ASN A 192 -15.34 -15.00 -2.25
N SER A 193 -15.55 -14.12 -1.27
CA SER A 193 -16.52 -13.02 -1.41
C SER A 193 -15.99 -11.96 -2.39
N GLU A 194 -16.82 -11.57 -3.36
CA GLU A 194 -16.47 -10.58 -4.38
C GLU A 194 -16.00 -9.23 -3.78
N PRO A 195 -16.66 -8.67 -2.73
CA PRO A 195 -16.25 -7.41 -2.12
C PRO A 195 -14.84 -7.44 -1.50
N ARG A 196 -14.29 -8.62 -1.23
CA ARG A 196 -12.97 -8.77 -0.62
C ARG A 196 -11.83 -8.42 -1.57
N ILE A 197 -12.01 -8.64 -2.87
CA ILE A 197 -11.00 -8.37 -3.90
C ILE A 197 -10.53 -6.90 -3.84
N PRO A 198 -11.42 -5.89 -3.95
CA PRO A 198 -10.99 -4.49 -3.91
C PRO A 198 -10.42 -4.08 -2.55
N ILE A 199 -10.82 -4.74 -1.45
CA ILE A 199 -10.26 -4.49 -0.12
C ILE A 199 -8.80 -4.97 -0.04
N LEU A 200 -8.49 -6.18 -0.51
CA LEU A 200 -7.12 -6.70 -0.55
C LEU A 200 -6.22 -5.85 -1.48
N GLN A 201 -6.78 -5.37 -2.60
CA GLN A 201 -6.09 -4.44 -3.50
C GLN A 201 -5.81 -3.09 -2.81
N ALA A 202 -6.76 -2.56 -2.04
CA ALA A 202 -6.59 -1.33 -1.29
C ALA A 202 -5.53 -1.45 -0.17
N ILE A 203 -5.48 -2.59 0.53
CA ILE A 203 -4.41 -2.90 1.49
C ILE A 203 -3.05 -2.91 0.77
N SER A 204 -2.94 -3.64 -0.34
CA SER A 204 -1.71 -3.72 -1.13
C SER A 204 -1.25 -2.35 -1.64
N TYR A 205 -2.19 -1.49 -2.06
CA TYR A 205 -1.89 -0.14 -2.52
C TYR A 205 -1.42 0.75 -1.37
N SER A 206 -2.16 0.77 -0.25
CA SER A 206 -1.85 1.57 0.95
C SER A 206 -0.42 1.34 1.44
N THR A 207 -0.01 0.07 1.54
CA THR A 207 1.31 -0.34 2.07
C THR A 207 2.49 -0.03 1.16
N ARG A 208 2.24 0.26 -0.13
CA ARG A 208 3.28 0.64 -1.10
C ARG A 208 3.29 2.14 -1.38
N LEU A 209 2.28 2.86 -0.91
CA LEU A 209 2.11 4.26 -1.21
C LEU A 209 3.14 5.09 -0.46
N ARG A 210 3.90 5.89 -1.20
CA ARG A 210 4.81 6.89 -0.64
C ARG A 210 4.16 8.25 -0.78
N TRP A 211 3.89 8.93 0.32
CA TRP A 211 3.72 10.39 0.31
C TRP A 211 4.96 11.05 0.90
N ASN A 212 5.25 12.26 0.43
CA ASN A 212 6.48 13.01 0.76
C ASN A 212 7.78 12.23 0.50
N ASN A 213 7.76 11.31 -0.48
CA ASN A 213 8.85 10.38 -0.81
C ASN A 213 9.31 9.48 0.35
N GLN A 214 8.47 9.29 1.38
CA GLN A 214 8.79 8.50 2.56
C GLN A 214 7.99 7.19 2.60
N PHE A 215 8.55 6.21 3.30
CA PHE A 215 7.82 5.03 3.76
C PHE A 215 7.19 5.33 5.12
N HIS A 216 6.04 4.70 5.38
CA HIS A 216 5.19 5.02 6.52
C HIS A 216 5.11 3.82 7.44
N THR A 217 6.11 3.69 8.31
CA THR A 217 6.26 2.56 9.24
C THR A 217 5.13 2.48 10.28
N GLU A 218 4.45 3.60 10.53
CA GLU A 218 3.24 3.68 11.33
C GLU A 218 2.07 2.85 10.75
N LEU A 219 2.14 2.43 9.48
CA LEU A 219 1.18 1.51 8.88
C LEU A 219 1.44 0.04 9.20
N SER A 220 2.60 -0.30 9.80
CA SER A 220 2.95 -1.68 10.11
C SER A 220 2.08 -2.33 11.20
N PRO A 221 1.75 -1.66 12.33
CA PRO A 221 1.08 -2.30 13.46
C PRO A 221 -0.26 -3.00 13.12
N PRO A 222 -1.17 -2.43 12.30
CA PRO A 222 -2.40 -3.13 11.90
C PRO A 222 -2.13 -4.44 11.14
N LEU A 223 -1.09 -4.48 10.31
CA LEU A 223 -0.71 -5.68 9.56
C LEU A 223 -0.02 -6.71 10.46
N GLU A 224 0.80 -6.25 11.40
CA GLU A 224 1.44 -7.11 12.40
C GLU A 224 0.39 -7.83 13.26
N GLN A 225 -0.65 -7.10 13.69
CA GLN A 225 -1.77 -7.69 14.43
C GLN A 225 -2.56 -8.70 13.58
N ALA A 226 -2.77 -8.41 12.30
CA ALA A 226 -3.42 -9.35 11.39
C ALA A 226 -2.57 -10.59 11.13
N TRP A 227 -1.25 -10.43 10.96
CA TRP A 227 -0.32 -11.53 10.73
C TRP A 227 -0.32 -12.54 11.87
N GLN A 228 -0.40 -12.08 13.12
CA GLN A 228 -0.52 -12.94 14.30
C GLN A 228 -1.80 -13.80 14.27
N GLN A 229 -2.90 -13.28 13.74
CA GLN A 229 -4.17 -14.02 13.59
C GLN A 229 -4.12 -15.03 12.43
N LEU A 230 -3.18 -14.86 11.50
CA LEU A 230 -3.10 -15.64 10.26
C LEU A 230 -2.14 -16.84 10.35
N GLN A 231 -1.48 -17.11 11.47
CA GLN A 231 -0.45 -18.15 11.60
C GLN A 231 -0.92 -19.57 11.23
N THR A 232 -2.23 -19.83 11.28
CA THR A 232 -2.84 -21.12 10.89
C THR A 232 -3.82 -20.99 9.71
N SER A 233 -3.89 -19.82 9.10
CA SER A 233 -4.84 -19.53 8.03
C SER A 233 -4.53 -20.32 6.75
N GLN A 234 -5.59 -20.75 6.06
CA GLN A 234 -5.51 -21.34 4.72
C GLN A 234 -5.87 -20.34 3.62
N ASP A 235 -6.04 -19.06 3.99
CA ASP A 235 -6.43 -18.00 3.09
C ASP A 235 -5.23 -17.40 2.36
N ILE A 236 -4.84 -18.02 1.25
CA ILE A 236 -3.66 -17.63 0.47
C ILE A 236 -3.71 -16.15 0.07
N ALA A 237 -4.87 -15.64 -0.34
CA ALA A 237 -5.01 -14.27 -0.83
C ALA A 237 -4.75 -13.25 0.29
N LEU A 238 -5.34 -13.46 1.47
CA LEU A 238 -5.13 -12.59 2.61
C LEU A 238 -3.71 -12.72 3.17
N VAL A 239 -3.20 -13.95 3.35
CA VAL A 239 -1.85 -14.18 3.88
C VAL A 239 -0.80 -13.51 3.00
N ASN A 240 -0.88 -13.67 1.67
CA ASN A 240 0.00 -12.99 0.73
C ASN A 240 -0.12 -11.47 0.81
N THR A 241 -1.34 -10.94 0.88
CA THR A 241 -1.57 -9.48 0.96
C THR A 241 -0.92 -8.88 2.20
N ILE A 242 -1.07 -9.55 3.36
CA ILE A 242 -0.50 -9.07 4.63
C ILE A 242 1.02 -9.22 4.64
N SER A 243 1.58 -10.37 4.20
CA SER A 243 3.04 -10.54 4.17
C SER A 243 3.72 -9.57 3.20
N GLU A 244 3.15 -9.36 2.01
CA GLU A 244 3.65 -8.37 1.06
C GLU A 244 3.54 -6.95 1.62
N GLY A 245 2.47 -6.63 2.35
CA GLY A 245 2.32 -5.34 3.01
C GLY A 245 3.38 -5.08 4.08
N LEU A 246 3.63 -6.06 4.95
CA LEU A 246 4.68 -6.01 5.97
C LEU A 246 6.07 -5.80 5.36
N VAL A 247 6.38 -6.54 4.29
CA VAL A 247 7.64 -6.35 3.56
C VAL A 247 7.70 -4.99 2.87
N SER A 248 6.62 -4.55 2.22
CA SER A 248 6.61 -3.28 1.47
C SER A 248 6.86 -2.07 2.39
N ILE A 249 6.26 -2.09 3.58
CA ILE A 249 6.51 -1.08 4.62
C ILE A 249 7.92 -1.24 5.19
N GLY A 250 8.38 -2.47 5.39
CA GLY A 250 9.75 -2.77 5.82
C GLY A 250 10.08 -2.33 7.25
N ALA A 251 9.07 -2.19 8.11
CA ALA A 251 9.27 -1.93 9.53
C ALA A 251 9.92 -3.14 10.21
N GLU A 252 10.82 -2.88 11.16
CA GLU A 252 11.65 -3.91 11.80
C GLU A 252 10.82 -5.03 12.44
N ASN A 253 9.78 -4.69 13.20
CA ASN A 253 8.92 -5.67 13.86
C ASN A 253 8.15 -6.54 12.85
N GLY A 254 7.59 -5.93 11.80
CA GLY A 254 6.91 -6.64 10.73
C GLY A 254 7.82 -7.66 10.05
N LEU A 255 9.04 -7.26 9.68
CA LEU A 255 10.03 -8.17 9.08
C LEU A 255 10.45 -9.29 10.03
N LYS A 256 10.67 -8.99 11.31
CA LYS A 256 10.96 -10.01 12.35
C LYS A 256 9.85 -11.05 12.46
N GLN A 257 8.58 -10.64 12.40
CA GLN A 257 7.47 -11.60 12.43
C GLN A 257 7.47 -12.54 11.21
N LEU A 258 7.85 -12.04 10.03
CA LEU A 258 7.98 -12.88 8.84
C LEU A 258 9.14 -13.87 8.97
N PHE A 259 10.29 -13.43 9.50
CA PHE A 259 11.41 -14.34 9.79
C PHE A 259 11.04 -15.42 10.80
N ASN A 260 10.32 -15.06 11.87
CA ASN A 260 9.84 -16.03 12.88
C ASN A 260 8.93 -17.11 12.25
N SER A 261 8.18 -16.78 11.20
CA SER A 261 7.39 -17.78 10.47
C SER A 261 8.25 -18.74 9.63
N LEU A 262 9.48 -18.35 9.26
CA LEU A 262 10.42 -19.19 8.51
C LEU A 262 11.27 -20.09 9.41
N GLU A 263 11.57 -19.66 10.64
CA GLU A 263 12.46 -20.38 11.56
C GLU A 263 12.12 -21.88 11.73
N PRO A 264 10.85 -22.28 11.98
CA PRO A 264 10.49 -23.68 12.20
C PRO A 264 10.69 -24.55 10.96
N VAL A 265 10.77 -23.94 9.78
CA VAL A 265 10.86 -24.62 8.49
C VAL A 265 12.15 -24.28 7.73
N ASN A 266 13.16 -23.71 8.41
CA ASN A 266 14.37 -23.16 7.79
C ASN A 266 15.09 -24.12 6.83
N PHE A 267 15.00 -25.43 7.06
CA PHE A 267 15.67 -26.45 6.24
C PHE A 267 14.71 -27.21 5.32
N SER A 268 13.46 -26.76 5.21
CA SER A 268 12.50 -27.29 4.25
C SER A 268 12.74 -26.68 2.87
N SER A 269 12.57 -27.48 1.81
CA SER A 269 12.52 -26.94 0.45
C SER A 269 11.19 -26.23 0.20
N LEU A 270 11.16 -25.25 -0.71
CA LEU A 270 9.92 -24.58 -1.11
C LEU A 270 8.88 -25.56 -1.67
N GLU A 271 9.33 -26.59 -2.41
CA GLU A 271 8.48 -27.68 -2.89
C GLU A 271 7.82 -28.44 -1.73
N THR A 272 8.56 -28.69 -0.64
CA THR A 272 8.02 -29.34 0.56
C THR A 272 6.95 -28.47 1.23
N LEU A 273 7.20 -27.16 1.36
CA LEU A 273 6.22 -26.22 1.91
C LEU A 273 4.93 -26.21 1.08
N GLN A 274 5.07 -26.17 -0.25
CA GLN A 274 3.94 -26.20 -1.18
C GLN A 274 3.15 -27.50 -1.06
N LYS A 275 3.84 -28.65 -1.08
CA LYS A 275 3.21 -29.97 -0.96
C LYS A 275 2.46 -30.16 0.37
N ASN A 276 2.97 -29.55 1.44
CA ASN A 276 2.39 -29.62 2.77
C ASN A 276 1.37 -28.50 3.05
N ASN A 277 1.01 -27.67 2.07
CA ASN A 277 0.12 -26.52 2.22
C ASN A 277 0.55 -25.56 3.36
N GLN A 278 1.85 -25.38 3.56
CA GLN A 278 2.40 -24.45 4.55
C GLN A 278 2.39 -23.02 3.99
N ILE A 279 1.19 -22.45 3.87
CA ILE A 279 0.93 -21.16 3.21
C ILE A 279 1.66 -20.02 3.90
N VAL A 280 1.62 -19.93 5.23
CA VAL A 280 2.22 -18.82 6.00
C VAL A 280 3.73 -18.70 5.77
N PRO A 281 4.58 -19.71 6.02
CA PRO A 281 6.02 -19.60 5.74
C PRO A 281 6.31 -19.40 4.25
N LEU A 282 5.54 -20.02 3.35
CA LEU A 282 5.73 -19.82 1.92
C LEU A 282 5.48 -18.36 1.51
N SER A 283 4.40 -17.76 2.03
CA SER A 283 4.02 -16.37 1.75
C SER A 283 4.99 -15.37 2.39
N ALA A 284 5.49 -15.67 3.60
CA ALA A 284 6.53 -14.89 4.26
C ALA A 284 7.81 -14.87 3.43
N PHE A 285 8.28 -16.04 2.98
CA PHE A 285 9.47 -16.17 2.14
C PHE A 285 9.32 -15.40 0.82
N GLN A 286 8.20 -15.60 0.13
CA GLN A 286 7.96 -15.01 -1.19
C GLN A 286 7.80 -13.49 -1.13
N ALA A 287 7.34 -12.94 -0.01
CA ALA A 287 7.12 -11.49 0.14
C ALA A 287 8.42 -10.69 0.03
N PHE A 288 9.57 -11.21 0.51
CA PHE A 288 10.84 -10.48 0.57
C PHE A 288 11.33 -9.95 -0.79
N LYS A 289 10.92 -10.57 -1.91
CA LYS A 289 11.22 -10.08 -3.26
C LYS A 289 10.61 -8.70 -3.58
N ASN A 290 9.64 -8.25 -2.77
CA ASN A 290 8.93 -6.98 -2.94
C ASN A 290 9.41 -5.90 -1.94
N LEU A 291 10.52 -6.12 -1.23
CA LEU A 291 11.06 -5.16 -0.27
C LEU A 291 11.56 -3.90 -0.99
N ASN A 292 11.04 -2.75 -0.55
CA ASN A 292 11.40 -1.47 -1.14
C ASN A 292 11.93 -0.46 -0.11
N ASN A 293 11.68 -0.66 1.19
CA ASN A 293 12.11 0.28 2.23
C ASN A 293 13.60 0.06 2.59
N PRO A 294 14.49 1.04 2.32
CA PRO A 294 15.91 0.92 2.63
C PRO A 294 16.22 0.89 4.14
N ASP A 295 15.30 1.32 5.01
CA ASP A 295 15.50 1.24 6.46
C ASP A 295 15.63 -0.20 6.95
N ALA A 296 15.14 -1.17 6.17
CA ALA A 296 15.27 -2.59 6.45
C ALA A 296 16.70 -3.13 6.30
N ILE A 297 17.62 -2.41 5.62
CA ILE A 297 18.96 -2.92 5.29
C ILE A 297 19.74 -3.35 6.52
N THR A 298 19.65 -2.59 7.62
CA THR A 298 20.37 -2.92 8.86
C THR A 298 19.90 -4.26 9.43
N LEU A 299 18.59 -4.45 9.57
CA LEU A 299 18.00 -5.71 10.05
C LEU A 299 18.34 -6.88 9.13
N LEU A 300 18.19 -6.69 7.81
CA LEU A 300 18.52 -7.72 6.83
C LEU A 300 19.99 -8.10 6.91
N THR A 301 20.89 -7.13 6.99
CA THR A 301 22.32 -7.40 7.10
C THR A 301 22.63 -8.20 8.37
N GLU A 302 22.09 -7.79 9.51
CA GLU A 302 22.26 -8.52 10.77
C GLU A 302 21.74 -9.96 10.65
N THR A 303 20.54 -10.13 10.09
CA THR A 303 19.93 -11.44 9.91
C THR A 303 20.73 -12.31 8.94
N LEU A 304 21.32 -11.73 7.89
CA LEU A 304 22.11 -12.45 6.89
C LEU A 304 23.32 -13.16 7.51
N TYR A 305 24.00 -12.50 8.45
CA TYR A 305 25.19 -13.04 9.12
C TYR A 305 24.87 -14.00 10.28
N HIS A 306 23.67 -13.92 10.85
CA HIS A 306 23.25 -14.80 11.96
C HIS A 306 22.38 -15.99 11.53
N ALA A 307 21.74 -15.91 10.36
CA ALA A 307 20.89 -16.97 9.85
C ALA A 307 21.70 -18.25 9.57
N PRO A 308 21.15 -19.45 9.86
CA PRO A 308 21.84 -20.69 9.55
C PRO A 308 22.15 -20.79 8.05
N PRO A 309 23.34 -21.29 7.65
CA PRO A 309 23.70 -21.44 6.25
C PRO A 309 22.67 -22.27 5.47
N ASN A 310 22.33 -21.81 4.26
CA ASN A 310 21.33 -22.42 3.37
C ASN A 310 19.89 -22.43 3.90
N SER A 311 19.60 -21.75 5.01
CA SER A 311 18.23 -21.66 5.53
C SER A 311 17.32 -20.78 4.68
N LEU A 312 16.01 -21.00 4.77
CA LEU A 312 15.00 -20.11 4.17
C LEU A 312 15.11 -18.68 4.69
N THR A 313 15.47 -18.49 5.96
CA THR A 313 15.72 -17.15 6.53
C THR A 313 16.89 -16.44 5.85
N GLN A 314 18.01 -17.15 5.63
CA GLN A 314 19.16 -16.60 4.90
C GLN A 314 18.77 -16.25 3.45
N GLN A 315 18.08 -17.16 2.76
CA GLN A 315 17.63 -16.94 1.38
C GLN A 315 16.63 -15.77 1.26
N ALA A 316 15.66 -15.66 2.18
CA ALA A 316 14.72 -14.55 2.24
C ALA A 316 15.43 -13.21 2.45
N THR A 317 16.46 -13.20 3.30
CA THR A 317 17.29 -12.02 3.55
C THR A 317 18.05 -11.59 2.30
N VAL A 318 18.66 -12.54 1.58
CA VAL A 318 19.31 -12.29 0.29
C VAL A 318 18.30 -11.73 -0.72
N HIS A 319 17.11 -12.32 -0.84
CA HIS A 319 16.05 -11.79 -1.71
C HIS A 319 15.64 -10.35 -1.36
N GLY A 320 15.52 -10.03 -0.06
CA GLY A 320 15.21 -8.67 0.39
C GLY A 320 16.30 -7.65 0.01
N LEU A 321 17.57 -7.99 0.24
CA LEU A 321 18.69 -7.13 -0.17
C LEU A 321 18.77 -6.99 -1.70
N MET A 322 18.53 -8.07 -2.44
CA MET A 322 18.49 -8.04 -3.91
C MET A 322 17.38 -7.13 -4.44
N ALA A 323 16.18 -7.22 -3.84
CA ALA A 323 15.05 -6.36 -4.20
C ALA A 323 15.38 -4.87 -4.00
N LEU A 324 16.04 -4.53 -2.89
CA LEU A 324 16.49 -3.15 -2.64
C LEU A 324 17.57 -2.70 -3.64
N ALA A 325 18.53 -3.58 -3.94
CA ALA A 325 19.60 -3.28 -4.88
C ALA A 325 19.11 -3.12 -6.35
N ILE A 326 18.07 -3.85 -6.79
CA ILE A 326 17.39 -3.61 -8.07
C ILE A 326 16.73 -2.24 -8.13
N ASN A 327 16.31 -1.70 -6.98
CA ASN A 327 15.75 -0.36 -6.87
C ASN A 327 16.83 0.70 -6.58
N ASP A 328 18.01 0.54 -7.18
CA ASP A 328 19.14 1.47 -7.13
C ASP A 328 19.63 1.79 -5.70
N ASN A 329 19.54 0.83 -4.76
CA ASN A 329 20.09 1.00 -3.43
C ASN A 329 21.54 0.50 -3.32
N ASP A 330 22.50 1.42 -3.45
CA ASP A 330 23.93 1.13 -3.36
C ASP A 330 24.35 0.48 -2.03
N HIS A 331 23.69 0.83 -0.92
CA HIS A 331 24.01 0.23 0.38
C HIS A 331 23.67 -1.26 0.38
N ALA A 332 22.52 -1.67 -0.18
CA ALA A 332 22.15 -3.07 -0.32
C ALA A 332 23.16 -3.83 -1.21
N VAL A 333 23.60 -3.24 -2.33
CA VAL A 333 24.66 -3.81 -3.19
C VAL A 333 25.95 -4.03 -2.39
N GLN A 334 26.37 -3.04 -1.60
CA GLN A 334 27.58 -3.15 -0.78
C GLN A 334 27.48 -4.27 0.27
N GLN A 335 26.33 -4.45 0.91
CA GLN A 335 26.15 -5.52 1.88
C GLN A 335 26.19 -6.91 1.22
N LEU A 336 25.58 -7.05 0.03
CA LEU A 336 25.65 -8.28 -0.75
C LEU A 336 27.09 -8.60 -1.19
N ARG A 337 27.85 -7.61 -1.69
CA ARG A 337 29.27 -7.79 -2.06
C ARG A 337 30.16 -8.17 -0.89
N LYS A 338 29.91 -7.61 0.31
CA LYS A 338 30.64 -8.01 1.53
C LYS A 338 30.32 -9.45 1.90
N TRP A 339 29.04 -9.84 1.83
CA TRP A 339 28.61 -11.18 2.19
C TRP A 339 29.05 -12.25 1.19
N GLU A 340 29.22 -11.92 -0.08
CA GLU A 340 29.68 -12.81 -1.17
C GLU A 340 30.89 -13.68 -0.76
N GLN A 341 31.85 -13.10 -0.04
CA GLN A 341 33.07 -13.78 0.42
C GLN A 341 32.79 -14.93 1.41
N TYR A 342 31.67 -14.84 2.12
CA TYR A 342 31.21 -15.79 3.14
C TYR A 342 30.06 -16.68 2.62
N ALA A 343 29.49 -16.36 1.46
CA ALA A 343 28.37 -17.08 0.88
C ALA A 343 28.75 -18.54 0.57
N PRO A 344 27.83 -19.50 0.78
CA PRO A 344 27.99 -20.88 0.30
C PRO A 344 28.23 -20.90 -1.22
N GLU A 345 29.04 -21.83 -1.72
CA GLU A 345 29.44 -21.91 -3.13
C GLU A 345 28.25 -21.85 -4.10
N SER A 346 27.19 -22.61 -3.81
CA SER A 346 25.96 -22.65 -4.61
C SER A 346 25.23 -21.31 -4.73
N MET A 347 25.29 -20.47 -3.70
CA MET A 347 24.70 -19.12 -3.72
C MET A 347 25.67 -18.08 -4.26
N ARG A 348 26.98 -18.26 -4.03
CA ARG A 348 28.01 -17.32 -4.43
C ARG A 348 28.05 -17.11 -5.93
N GLU A 349 28.04 -18.19 -6.71
CA GLU A 349 28.07 -18.09 -8.18
C GLU A 349 26.86 -17.32 -8.73
N GLN A 350 25.67 -17.62 -8.21
CA GLN A 350 24.42 -16.93 -8.58
C GLN A 350 24.47 -15.45 -8.19
N LEU A 351 24.98 -15.16 -6.99
CA LEU A 351 25.10 -13.79 -6.49
C LEU A 351 26.10 -12.97 -7.31
N ILE A 352 27.27 -13.53 -7.66
CA ILE A 352 28.28 -12.86 -8.50
C ILE A 352 27.68 -12.54 -9.86
N HIS A 353 27.04 -13.53 -10.50
CA HIS A 353 26.42 -13.33 -11.81
C HIS A 353 25.41 -12.19 -11.76
N TRP A 354 24.52 -12.21 -10.77
CA TRP A 354 23.50 -11.19 -10.60
C TRP A 354 24.07 -9.80 -10.27
N LEU A 355 25.06 -9.70 -9.37
CA LEU A 355 25.69 -8.43 -9.00
C LEU A 355 26.36 -7.75 -10.20
N ASN A 356 26.90 -8.53 -11.13
CA ASN A 356 27.51 -8.02 -12.36
C ASN A 356 26.47 -7.57 -13.39
N GLU A 357 25.22 -8.07 -13.33
CA GLU A 357 24.14 -7.63 -14.21
C GLU A 357 23.54 -6.30 -13.76
N ILE A 358 23.38 -6.10 -12.45
CA ILE A 358 22.74 -4.90 -11.90
C ILE A 358 23.70 -3.73 -11.67
N ASN A 359 25.00 -3.99 -11.52
CA ASN A 359 26.03 -2.98 -11.29
C ASN A 359 27.35 -3.39 -11.98
N PRO A 360 27.42 -3.22 -13.32
CA PRO A 360 28.50 -3.71 -14.18
C PRO A 360 29.84 -2.98 -14.03
#